data_AF-A0A2N9FT20-F1
#
_entry.id   AF-A0A2N9FT20-F1
#
_cell.length_a   1.000
_cell.length_b   1.000
_cell.length_c   1.000
_cell.angle_alpha   90.00
_cell.angle_beta   90.00
_cell.angle_gamma   90.00
#
_symmetry.space_group_name_H-M   'P 1'
#
loop_
_entity.id
_entity.type
_entity.pdbx_description
1 polymer ?
#
loop_
_entity_poly.entity_id
_entity_poly.type
_entity_poly.pdbx_seq_one_letter_code
_entity_poly.pdbx_strand_id
1 'polypeptide(L)'
;MEESANREIQLAGASINNEDQNTQKEANTSGGNENKNEQLIIEIREMFKRPEIQASPQYRIQKVPYDIRKWNEEAYTPQVISIGPFHRENTRLKSMKEHKERYFKSFIQRSRINLEDVVSTIRELEENIRGCYVETIELKSDEFVKMILVDACFILELFRSIRSTSKSISKSISESSTSDDPMMLKPMAHTIMLDLLLLENQLPFFVIEKIYHLAFPFLSNAIPSSHKPPSFN
;
A
#
# COMPACT_ATOMS: atom_id res chain seq x y z
N MET A 1 -83.97 -29.29 -74.06
CA MET A 1 -84.13 -27.83 -74.28
C MET A 1 -84.49 -27.26 -72.94
N GLU A 2 -83.83 -26.18 -72.51
CA GLU A 2 -84.03 -25.50 -71.20
C GLU A 2 -83.60 -26.39 -69.99
N GLU A 3 -83.17 -25.92 -68.82
CA GLU A 3 -83.04 -24.60 -68.20
C GLU A 3 -82.15 -24.75 -66.94
N SER A 4 -81.48 -23.67 -66.55
CA SER A 4 -81.26 -23.20 -65.17
C SER A 4 -80.35 -23.88 -64.13
N ALA A 5 -79.35 -23.06 -63.75
CA ALA A 5 -78.99 -22.61 -62.39
C ALA A 5 -78.21 -23.52 -61.42
N ASN A 6 -76.92 -23.21 -61.20
CA ASN A 6 -76.42 -22.58 -59.96
C ASN A 6 -74.87 -22.55 -59.87
N ARG A 7 -74.38 -21.37 -59.48
CA ARG A 7 -73.24 -21.03 -58.60
C ARG A 7 -71.79 -21.41 -58.94
N GLU A 8 -71.04 -20.31 -59.08
CA GLU A 8 -69.65 -20.03 -58.64
C GLU A 8 -68.50 -20.74 -59.36
N ILE A 9 -67.73 -19.94 -60.13
CA ILE A 9 -66.25 -19.81 -60.12
C ILE A 9 -65.87 -18.73 -61.15
N GLN A 10 -65.10 -17.70 -60.73
CA GLN A 10 -64.07 -17.01 -61.54
C GLN A 10 -63.23 -16.15 -60.58
N LEU A 11 -62.01 -16.53 -60.20
CA LEU A 11 -60.72 -16.36 -60.91
C LEU A 11 -60.42 -14.90 -61.33
N ALA A 12 -59.52 -14.25 -60.58
CA ALA A 12 -58.14 -13.97 -61.00
C ALA A 12 -57.62 -12.61 -60.48
N GLY A 13 -56.33 -12.56 -60.17
CA GLY A 13 -55.52 -11.36 -60.40
C GLY A 13 -54.98 -10.67 -59.16
N ALA A 14 -53.74 -11.02 -58.79
CA ALA A 14 -52.87 -10.23 -57.94
C ALA A 14 -52.34 -9.00 -58.71
N SER A 15 -52.24 -7.84 -58.04
CA SER A 15 -51.07 -6.95 -58.06
C SER A 15 -51.27 -5.80 -57.07
N ILE A 16 -50.25 -5.58 -56.25
CA ILE A 16 -50.17 -4.63 -55.13
C ILE A 16 -49.59 -3.31 -55.67
N ASN A 17 -50.25 -2.19 -55.41
CA ASN A 17 -49.66 -0.84 -55.49
C ASN A 17 -49.79 -0.19 -54.11
N ASN A 18 -48.65 0.15 -53.51
CA ASN A 18 -48.53 1.02 -52.34
C ASN A 18 -48.12 2.41 -52.84
N GLU A 19 -48.98 3.41 -52.65
CA GLU A 19 -48.62 4.84 -52.68
C GLU A 19 -48.76 5.38 -51.27
N ASP A 20 -47.71 6.07 -50.80
CA ASP A 20 -47.75 7.33 -50.03
C ASP A 20 -46.51 7.46 -49.15
N GLN A 21 -45.45 8.08 -49.68
CA GLN A 21 -44.50 8.84 -48.85
C GLN A 21 -44.16 10.17 -49.51
N ASN A 22 -44.67 11.20 -48.84
CA ASN A 22 -44.58 12.61 -49.11
C ASN A 22 -43.34 13.20 -48.38
N THR A 23 -42.46 13.82 -49.15
CA THR A 23 -41.82 15.13 -48.89
C THR A 23 -40.74 15.32 -47.80
N GLN A 24 -39.68 16.02 -48.23
CA GLN A 24 -38.65 16.78 -47.49
C GLN A 24 -37.49 16.00 -46.83
N LYS A 25 -36.44 15.78 -47.65
CA LYS A 25 -35.04 15.73 -47.22
C LYS A 25 -34.48 17.15 -47.18
N GLU A 26 -33.58 17.39 -46.22
CA GLU A 26 -32.75 18.59 -45.99
C GLU A 26 -33.16 19.48 -44.81
N ALA A 27 -32.81 19.03 -43.60
CA ALA A 27 -32.24 19.88 -42.56
C ALA A 27 -31.64 19.01 -41.44
N ASN A 28 -30.38 19.32 -41.09
CA ASN A 28 -29.74 19.10 -39.79
C ASN A 28 -29.46 17.65 -39.35
N THR A 29 -28.26 17.19 -39.70
CA THR A 29 -27.50 16.30 -38.80
C THR A 29 -26.03 16.71 -38.82
N SER A 30 -25.76 17.86 -38.20
CA SER A 30 -24.41 18.26 -37.80
C SER A 30 -24.47 18.55 -36.31
N GLY A 31 -23.65 17.84 -35.52
CA GLY A 31 -23.58 18.00 -34.07
C GLY A 31 -23.79 16.68 -33.35
N GLY A 32 -22.70 15.92 -33.13
CA GLY A 32 -22.78 14.74 -32.28
C GLY A 32 -21.51 13.90 -32.16
N ASN A 33 -20.56 14.03 -33.10
CA ASN A 33 -19.38 13.15 -33.13
C ASN A 33 -18.03 13.84 -32.89
N GLU A 34 -17.98 15.16 -32.74
CA GLU A 34 -16.70 15.89 -32.55
C GLU A 34 -16.15 15.79 -31.11
N ASN A 35 -16.99 15.53 -30.10
CA ASN A 35 -16.56 15.63 -28.69
C ASN A 35 -16.09 14.33 -28.01
N LYS A 36 -16.22 13.15 -28.63
CA LYS A 36 -15.78 11.89 -27.97
C LYS A 36 -14.26 11.71 -28.03
N ASN A 37 -13.67 12.05 -29.17
CA ASN A 37 -12.24 11.89 -29.37
C ASN A 37 -11.45 13.02 -28.69
N GLU A 38 -12.00 14.24 -28.61
CA GLU A 38 -11.35 15.34 -27.88
C GLU A 38 -11.17 15.02 -26.39
N GLN A 39 -12.21 14.49 -25.74
CA GLN A 39 -12.14 14.09 -24.34
C GLN A 39 -11.08 13.01 -24.11
N LEU A 40 -11.04 11.98 -24.97
CA LEU A 40 -10.03 10.92 -24.93
C LEU A 40 -8.62 11.46 -25.19
N ILE A 41 -8.45 12.42 -26.12
CA ILE A 41 -7.17 13.05 -26.42
C ILE A 41 -6.70 13.91 -25.23
N ILE A 42 -7.61 14.61 -24.54
CA ILE A 42 -7.29 15.35 -23.31
C ILE A 42 -6.81 14.37 -22.24
N GLU A 43 -7.55 13.28 -22.00
CA GLU A 43 -7.16 12.25 -21.03
C GLU A 43 -5.80 11.61 -21.35
N ILE A 44 -5.55 11.30 -22.62
CA ILE A 44 -4.28 10.75 -23.09
C ILE A 44 -3.15 11.80 -22.94
N ARG A 45 -3.39 13.07 -23.29
CA ARG A 45 -2.39 14.13 -23.08
C ARG A 45 -2.07 14.34 -21.60
N GLU A 46 -3.06 14.24 -20.72
CA GLU A 46 -2.86 14.27 -19.27
C GLU A 46 -2.10 13.02 -18.78
N MET A 47 -2.23 11.85 -19.42
CA MET A 47 -1.36 10.69 -19.15
C MET A 47 0.12 10.98 -19.41
N PHE A 48 0.46 11.73 -20.46
CA PHE A 48 1.84 12.10 -20.79
C PHE A 48 2.38 13.28 -19.97
N LYS A 49 1.50 14.08 -19.38
CA LYS A 49 1.88 15.16 -18.44
C LYS A 49 2.03 14.67 -17.01
N ARG A 50 1.49 13.49 -16.67
CA ARG A 50 1.79 12.86 -15.39
C ARG A 50 3.31 12.72 -15.32
N PRO A 51 3.96 13.23 -14.27
CA PRO A 51 5.39 13.05 -14.12
C PRO A 51 5.68 11.56 -14.25
N GLU A 52 6.58 11.19 -15.17
CA GLU A 52 7.17 9.86 -15.12
C GLU A 52 7.60 9.66 -13.68
N ILE A 53 7.17 8.56 -13.07
CA ILE A 53 7.73 8.13 -11.79
C ILE A 53 9.21 7.95 -12.13
N GLN A 54 10.02 8.97 -11.87
CA GLN A 54 11.46 8.87 -11.98
C GLN A 54 11.78 7.74 -11.03
N ALA A 55 12.07 6.58 -11.61
CA ALA A 55 12.42 5.41 -10.85
C ALA A 55 13.72 5.77 -10.16
N SER A 56 13.63 6.27 -8.93
CA SER A 56 14.77 6.36 -8.05
C SER A 56 15.31 4.93 -7.97
N PRO A 57 16.62 4.70 -8.21
CA PRO A 57 17.16 3.34 -8.31
C PRO A 57 17.13 2.56 -6.99
N GLN A 58 16.54 3.09 -5.92
CA GLN A 58 16.87 2.69 -4.57
C GLN A 58 15.60 2.40 -3.75
N TYR A 59 15.34 1.09 -3.67
CA TYR A 59 14.46 0.39 -2.72
C TYR A 59 12.94 0.50 -2.98
N ARG A 60 12.40 -0.56 -3.59
CA ARG A 60 10.96 -0.70 -3.84
C ARG A 60 10.37 -1.85 -3.00
N ILE A 61 9.63 -1.49 -1.96
CA ILE A 61 8.80 -2.41 -1.16
C ILE A 61 7.56 -2.74 -1.99
N GLN A 62 7.32 -4.02 -2.22
CA GLN A 62 6.26 -4.49 -3.10
C GLN A 62 5.52 -5.66 -2.47
N LYS A 63 4.22 -5.78 -2.78
CA LYS A 63 3.53 -7.03 -2.52
C LYS A 63 4.05 -8.14 -3.43
N VAL A 64 3.96 -9.38 -2.95
CA VAL A 64 4.31 -10.54 -3.74
C VAL A 64 3.33 -10.62 -4.91
N PRO A 65 3.83 -10.79 -6.16
CA PRO A 65 2.96 -10.90 -7.32
C PRO A 65 1.88 -11.95 -7.13
N TYR A 66 0.67 -11.63 -7.59
CA TYR A 66 -0.52 -12.47 -7.43
C TYR A 66 -0.28 -13.93 -7.85
N ASP A 67 0.40 -14.14 -8.97
CA ASP A 67 0.67 -15.49 -9.50
C ASP A 67 1.55 -16.35 -8.60
N ILE A 68 2.39 -15.74 -7.77
CA ILE A 68 3.20 -16.42 -6.77
C ILE A 68 2.38 -16.57 -5.48
N ARG A 69 1.71 -15.50 -5.06
CA ARG A 69 0.93 -15.44 -3.82
C ARG A 69 -0.22 -16.44 -3.80
N LYS A 70 -0.90 -16.68 -4.93
CA LYS A 70 -2.07 -17.58 -5.03
C LYS A 70 -1.80 -19.04 -4.64
N TRP A 71 -0.54 -19.49 -4.71
CA TRP A 71 -0.17 -20.85 -4.34
C TRP A 71 -0.10 -21.06 -2.82
N ASN A 72 0.23 -20.00 -2.08
CA ASN A 72 0.26 -20.03 -0.61
C ASN A 72 0.17 -18.60 -0.07
N GLU A 73 -1.05 -18.10 0.11
CA GLU A 73 -1.27 -16.73 0.57
C GLU A 73 -0.75 -16.50 2.00
N GLU A 74 -0.87 -17.50 2.86
CA GLU A 74 -0.51 -17.40 4.27
C GLU A 74 1.01 -17.29 4.45
N ALA A 75 1.83 -17.81 3.52
CA ALA A 75 3.28 -17.65 3.55
C ALA A 75 3.75 -16.20 3.35
N TYR A 76 2.88 -15.34 2.81
CA TYR A 76 3.17 -13.93 2.53
C TYR A 76 2.32 -12.98 3.37
N THR A 77 1.57 -13.50 4.34
CA THR A 77 0.71 -12.71 5.21
C THR A 77 1.26 -12.78 6.64
N PRO A 78 1.52 -11.64 7.29
CA PRO A 78 1.97 -11.65 8.67
C PRO A 78 0.95 -12.32 9.58
N GLN A 79 1.43 -13.08 10.55
CA GLN A 79 0.62 -13.91 11.45
C GLN A 79 0.31 -13.20 12.77
N VAL A 80 1.27 -12.43 13.29
CA VAL A 80 1.20 -11.79 14.60
C VAL A 80 1.27 -10.27 14.47
N ILE A 81 2.20 -9.73 13.68
CA ILE A 81 2.46 -8.29 13.65
C ILE A 81 2.56 -7.72 12.23
N SER A 82 1.76 -6.68 11.98
CA SER A 82 1.88 -5.82 10.80
C SER A 82 2.86 -4.69 11.06
N ILE A 83 3.72 -4.45 10.08
CA ILE A 83 4.71 -3.37 9.98
C ILE A 83 4.51 -2.69 8.63
N GLY A 84 4.35 -1.37 8.67
CA GLY A 84 4.07 -0.58 7.47
C GLY A 84 2.63 -0.75 6.96
N PRO A 85 2.37 -0.25 5.74
CA PRO A 85 1.00 -0.01 5.28
C PRO A 85 0.25 -1.25 4.76
N PHE A 86 0.94 -2.24 4.16
CA PHE A 86 0.28 -3.27 3.35
C PHE A 86 -0.67 -4.19 4.12
N HIS A 87 -0.39 -4.46 5.40
CA HIS A 87 -1.22 -5.34 6.25
C HIS A 87 -1.91 -4.61 7.42
N ARG A 88 -1.94 -3.27 7.39
CA ARG A 88 -2.46 -2.43 8.48
C ARG A 88 -3.91 -2.75 8.87
N GLU A 89 -4.74 -3.03 7.86
CA GLU A 89 -6.17 -3.29 8.02
C GLU A 89 -6.50 -4.76 8.32
N ASN A 90 -5.48 -5.62 8.42
CA ASN A 90 -5.68 -7.02 8.78
C ASN A 90 -6.21 -7.14 10.21
N THR A 91 -7.49 -7.54 10.34
CA THR A 91 -8.19 -7.64 11.62
C THR A 91 -7.58 -8.68 12.54
N ARG A 92 -6.92 -9.71 12.00
CA ARG A 92 -6.22 -10.76 12.77
C ARG A 92 -5.07 -10.20 13.61
N LEU A 93 -4.50 -9.06 13.17
CA LEU A 93 -3.30 -8.45 13.76
C LEU A 93 -3.63 -7.30 14.73
N LYS A 94 -4.91 -7.04 15.00
CA LYS A 94 -5.35 -5.94 15.87
C LYS A 94 -4.85 -6.09 17.31
N SER A 95 -4.76 -7.31 17.83
CA SER A 95 -4.28 -7.60 19.18
C SER A 95 -2.88 -7.05 19.44
N MET A 96 -2.03 -6.99 18.41
CA MET A 96 -0.66 -6.50 18.54
C MET A 96 -0.51 -4.99 18.45
N LYS A 97 -1.59 -4.23 18.15
CA LYS A 97 -1.53 -2.76 18.11
C LYS A 97 -1.16 -2.17 19.47
N GLU A 98 -1.78 -2.64 20.55
CA GLU A 98 -1.49 -2.16 21.91
C GLU A 98 -0.05 -2.49 22.35
N HIS A 99 0.47 -3.64 21.94
CA HIS A 99 1.86 -4.01 22.19
C HIS A 99 2.83 -3.09 21.46
N LYS A 100 2.56 -2.73 20.19
CA LYS A 100 3.37 -1.75 19.46
C LYS A 100 3.37 -0.39 20.15
N GLU A 101 2.20 0.07 20.60
CA GLU A 101 2.10 1.34 21.33
C GLU A 101 2.87 1.33 22.66
N ARG A 102 2.88 0.19 23.37
CA ARG A 102 3.69 0.03 24.58
C ARG A 102 5.19 0.14 24.29
N TYR A 103 5.66 -0.57 23.26
CA TYR A 103 7.08 -0.51 22.84
C TYR A 103 7.48 0.88 22.37
N PHE A 104 6.59 1.57 21.64
CA PHE A 104 6.78 2.98 21.28
C PHE A 104 6.93 3.86 22.53
N LYS A 105 6.03 3.75 23.51
CA LYS A 105 6.12 4.50 24.78
C LYS A 105 7.44 4.22 25.51
N SER A 106 7.83 2.95 25.64
CA SER A 106 9.10 2.54 26.26
C SER A 106 10.31 3.12 25.51
N PHE A 107 10.30 3.10 24.17
CA PHE A 107 11.36 3.68 23.35
C PHE A 107 11.52 5.19 23.60
N ILE A 108 10.42 5.94 23.55
CA ILE A 108 10.43 7.40 23.75
C ILE A 108 10.94 7.74 25.17
N GLN A 109 10.39 7.09 26.20
CA GLN A 109 10.80 7.33 27.59
C GLN A 109 12.27 7.00 27.84
N ARG A 110 12.77 5.90 27.26
CA ARG A 110 14.14 5.43 27.46
C ARG A 110 15.16 6.25 26.68
N SER A 111 14.87 6.56 25.41
CA SER A 111 15.78 7.34 24.57
C SER A 111 15.81 8.82 24.96
N ARG A 112 14.73 9.31 25.61
CA ARG A 112 14.53 10.74 25.89
C ARG A 112 14.60 11.60 24.62
N ILE A 113 14.30 10.99 23.47
CA ILE A 113 14.17 11.70 22.21
C ILE A 113 13.00 12.70 22.32
N ASN A 114 13.18 13.89 21.77
CA ASN A 114 12.10 14.85 21.67
C ASN A 114 11.03 14.32 20.68
N LEU A 115 9.77 14.30 21.10
CA LEU A 115 8.68 13.72 20.32
C LEU A 115 8.32 14.62 19.12
N GLU A 116 8.36 15.94 19.31
CA GLU A 116 8.09 16.92 18.27
C GLU A 116 9.11 16.81 17.13
N ASP A 117 10.39 16.69 17.45
CA ASP A 117 11.50 16.56 16.50
C ASP A 117 11.39 15.28 15.66
N VAL A 118 11.07 14.14 16.29
CA VAL A 118 10.92 12.87 15.56
C VAL A 118 9.67 12.88 14.69
N VAL A 119 8.58 13.51 15.13
CA VAL A 119 7.35 13.66 14.33
C VAL A 119 7.60 14.58 13.12
N SER A 120 8.25 15.73 13.31
CA SER A 120 8.61 16.64 12.20
C SER A 120 9.52 15.92 11.20
N THR A 121 10.53 15.21 11.68
CA THR A 121 11.47 14.48 10.82
C THR A 121 10.76 13.45 9.94
N ILE A 122 9.86 12.63 10.50
CA ILE A 122 9.13 11.63 9.71
C ILE A 122 8.12 12.28 8.75
N ARG A 123 7.52 13.41 9.14
CA ARG A 123 6.63 14.18 8.27
C ARG A 123 7.37 14.75 7.06
N GLU A 124 8.58 15.29 7.25
CA GLU A 124 9.44 15.78 6.17
C GLU A 124 9.88 14.65 5.23
N LEU A 125 10.05 13.43 5.75
CA LEU A 125 10.42 12.26 4.95
C LEU A 125 9.22 11.54 4.32
N GLU A 126 7.98 11.97 4.58
CA GLU A 126 6.78 11.23 4.20
C GLU A 126 6.73 10.88 2.70
N GLU A 127 7.00 11.86 1.83
CA GLU A 127 6.99 11.65 0.38
C GLU A 127 8.03 10.60 -0.05
N ASN A 128 9.24 10.67 0.52
CA ASN A 128 10.30 9.69 0.26
C ASN A 128 9.92 8.29 0.74
N ILE A 129 9.32 8.18 1.92
CA ILE A 129 8.87 6.90 2.49
C ILE A 129 7.76 6.30 1.63
N ARG A 130 6.79 7.11 1.19
CA ARG A 130 5.74 6.68 0.27
C ARG A 130 6.30 6.24 -1.07
N GLY A 131 7.29 6.97 -1.59
CA GLY A 131 8.00 6.65 -2.83
C GLY A 131 8.74 5.30 -2.81
N CYS A 132 9.00 4.73 -1.62
CA CYS A 132 9.55 3.38 -1.50
C CYS A 132 8.52 2.27 -1.76
N TYR A 133 7.22 2.52 -1.72
CA TYR A 133 6.21 1.49 -1.97
C TYR A 133 5.81 1.50 -3.45
N VAL A 134 5.77 0.32 -4.11
CA VAL A 134 5.27 0.21 -5.50
C VAL A 134 3.83 0.72 -5.59
N GLU A 135 3.02 0.31 -4.62
CA GLU A 135 1.60 0.57 -4.60
C GLU A 135 1.32 1.91 -3.93
N THR A 136 0.34 2.64 -4.46
CA THR A 136 -0.16 3.87 -3.86
C THR A 136 -0.72 3.58 -2.47
N ILE A 137 -0.18 4.28 -1.47
CA ILE A 137 -0.67 4.17 -0.10
C ILE A 137 -1.76 5.22 0.15
N GLU A 138 -3.01 4.80 0.16
CA GLU A 138 -4.19 5.66 0.38
C GLU A 138 -4.44 5.94 1.87
N LEU A 139 -3.43 6.48 2.56
CA LEU A 139 -3.52 6.91 3.95
C LEU A 139 -3.38 8.42 4.06
N LYS A 140 -4.14 9.05 4.96
CA LYS A 140 -3.94 10.45 5.34
C LYS A 140 -2.55 10.62 5.96
N SER A 141 -1.94 11.79 5.77
CA SER A 141 -0.58 12.09 6.24
C SER A 141 -0.37 11.77 7.73
N ASP A 142 -1.24 12.29 8.61
CA ASP A 142 -1.12 12.05 10.05
C ASP A 142 -1.18 10.57 10.44
N GLU A 143 -2.06 9.81 9.77
CA GLU A 143 -2.21 8.38 10.01
C GLU A 143 -1.02 7.57 9.50
N PHE A 144 -0.42 8.02 8.40
CA PHE A 144 0.78 7.41 7.83
C PHE A 144 2.00 7.69 8.72
N VAL A 145 2.25 8.95 9.07
CA VAL A 145 3.36 9.34 9.95
C VAL A 145 3.27 8.62 11.30
N LYS A 146 2.08 8.57 11.92
CA LYS A 146 1.88 7.83 13.18
C LYS A 146 2.23 6.35 13.04
N MET A 147 1.78 5.70 11.96
CA MET A 147 2.05 4.29 11.71
C MET A 147 3.56 4.04 11.56
N ILE A 148 4.23 4.82 10.73
CA ILE A 148 5.68 4.70 10.51
C ILE A 148 6.45 4.85 11.82
N LEU A 149 6.12 5.86 12.63
CA LEU A 149 6.79 6.10 13.92
C LEU A 149 6.61 4.94 14.90
N VAL A 150 5.36 4.49 15.08
CA VAL A 150 5.04 3.41 16.03
C VAL A 150 5.75 2.12 15.60
N ASP A 151 5.71 1.79 14.31
CA ASP A 151 6.29 0.55 13.78
C ASP A 151 7.82 0.59 13.85
N ALA A 152 8.45 1.71 13.50
CA ALA A 152 9.89 1.87 13.58
C ALA A 152 10.42 1.80 15.03
N CYS A 153 9.74 2.48 15.96
CA CYS A 153 10.11 2.42 17.38
C CYS A 153 9.90 1.03 17.96
N PHE A 154 8.84 0.33 17.54
CA PHE A 154 8.62 -1.07 17.91
C PHE A 154 9.80 -1.96 17.50
N ILE A 155 10.25 -1.86 16.24
CA ILE A 155 11.41 -2.65 15.75
C ILE A 155 12.67 -2.37 16.56
N LEU A 156 12.99 -1.08 16.78
CA LEU A 156 14.17 -0.67 17.55
C LEU A 156 14.14 -1.20 18.98
N GLU A 157 13.00 -1.09 19.64
CA GLU A 157 12.83 -1.51 21.03
C GLU A 157 12.78 -3.05 21.16
N LEU A 158 12.21 -3.75 20.17
CA LEU A 158 12.25 -5.21 20.06
C LEU A 158 13.68 -5.73 19.94
N PHE A 159 14.48 -5.20 19.01
CA PHE A 159 15.87 -5.65 18.83
C PHE A 159 16.73 -5.38 20.06
N ARG A 160 16.49 -4.26 20.76
CA ARG A 160 17.13 -4.01 22.06
C ARG A 160 16.73 -5.06 23.09
N SER A 161 15.44 -5.37 23.19
CA SER A 161 14.88 -6.34 24.13
C SER A 161 15.44 -7.76 23.92
N ILE A 162 15.53 -8.21 22.66
CA ILE A 162 16.14 -9.49 22.27
C ILE A 162 17.61 -9.52 22.70
N ARG A 163 18.38 -8.48 22.36
CA ARG A 163 19.81 -8.39 22.72
C ARG A 163 20.05 -8.38 24.23
N SER A 164 19.16 -7.76 25.00
CA SER A 164 19.22 -7.79 26.47
C SER A 164 18.97 -9.21 27.00
N THR A 165 17.96 -9.90 26.47
CA THR A 165 17.59 -11.26 26.89
C THR A 165 18.70 -12.27 26.58
N SER A 166 19.33 -12.19 25.41
CA SER A 166 20.47 -13.06 25.05
C SER A 166 21.67 -12.87 25.98
N LYS A 167 21.91 -11.64 26.46
CA LYS A 167 22.95 -11.35 27.47
C LYS A 167 22.59 -11.84 28.86
N SER A 168 21.31 -11.84 29.22
CA SER A 168 20.82 -12.39 30.50
C SER A 168 20.85 -13.92 30.53
N ILE A 169 20.70 -14.61 29.39
CA ILE A 169 20.85 -16.07 29.32
C ILE A 169 22.31 -16.50 29.56
N SER A 170 23.30 -15.68 29.20
CA SER A 170 24.71 -15.94 29.56
C SER A 170 25.08 -15.52 30.98
N LYS A 171 24.16 -14.92 31.74
CA LYS A 171 24.38 -14.40 33.10
C LYS A 171 23.20 -14.82 33.96
N SER A 172 23.13 -16.12 34.27
CA SER A 172 22.05 -16.68 35.07
C SER A 172 21.93 -15.98 36.44
N ILE A 173 20.68 -15.73 36.83
CA ILE A 173 20.21 -15.45 38.20
C ILE A 173 20.88 -14.25 38.86
N SER A 174 20.38 -13.04 38.57
CA SER A 174 20.38 -11.97 39.55
C SER A 174 19.12 -11.13 39.38
N GLU A 175 18.27 -11.21 40.39
CA GLU A 175 17.03 -10.49 40.59
C GLU A 175 17.19 -8.97 40.47
N SER A 176 16.04 -8.31 40.29
CA SER A 176 15.81 -6.87 40.10
C SER A 176 15.89 -6.36 38.66
N SER A 177 14.74 -6.29 38.01
CA SER A 177 14.46 -5.29 36.99
C SER A 177 12.98 -4.95 37.05
N THR A 178 12.68 -3.80 37.66
CA THR A 178 11.36 -3.19 37.69
C THR A 178 10.95 -2.68 36.32
N SER A 179 9.64 -2.76 36.06
CA SER A 179 8.82 -2.14 35.01
C SER A 179 8.89 -2.71 33.58
N ASP A 180 7.74 -3.24 33.17
CA ASP A 180 7.25 -3.59 31.82
C ASP A 180 7.99 -4.69 31.06
N ASP A 181 7.51 -5.90 31.32
CA ASP A 181 8.13 -7.17 31.00
C ASP A 181 8.26 -7.47 29.48
N PRO A 182 9.50 -7.60 28.96
CA PRO A 182 9.83 -8.27 27.70
C PRO A 182 9.30 -9.71 27.56
N MET A 183 8.88 -10.34 28.66
CA MET A 183 8.45 -11.74 28.69
C MET A 183 7.15 -11.99 27.91
N MET A 184 6.31 -10.97 27.68
CA MET A 184 5.01 -11.14 27.00
C MET A 184 5.14 -11.55 25.53
N LEU A 185 6.21 -11.14 24.83
CA LEU A 185 6.43 -11.51 23.43
C LEU A 185 7.35 -12.73 23.27
N LYS A 186 7.95 -13.26 24.34
CA LYS A 186 8.87 -14.41 24.25
C LYS A 186 8.25 -15.64 23.55
N PRO A 187 7.01 -16.06 23.86
CA PRO A 187 6.41 -17.20 23.16
C PRO A 187 6.19 -16.95 21.67
N MET A 188 5.98 -15.69 21.28
CA MET A 188 5.72 -15.28 19.89
C MET A 188 6.97 -14.72 19.19
N ALA A 189 8.13 -14.70 19.85
CA ALA A 189 9.32 -14.02 19.34
C ALA A 189 9.77 -14.60 18.00
N HIS A 190 9.69 -15.91 17.84
CA HIS A 190 10.02 -16.57 16.57
C HIS A 190 9.08 -16.12 15.45
N THR A 191 7.76 -16.14 15.67
CA THR A 191 6.76 -15.71 14.68
C THR A 191 6.88 -14.23 14.35
N ILE A 192 7.14 -13.38 15.36
CA ILE A 192 7.42 -11.95 15.14
C ILE A 192 8.64 -11.77 14.25
N MET A 193 9.72 -12.51 14.47
CA MET A 193 10.90 -12.45 13.61
C MET A 193 10.60 -12.91 12.18
N LEU A 194 9.77 -13.94 11.99
CA LEU A 194 9.32 -14.36 10.65
C LEU A 194 8.47 -13.28 9.97
N ASP A 195 7.54 -12.66 10.70
CA ASP A 195 6.72 -11.56 10.19
C ASP A 195 7.61 -10.38 9.76
N LEU A 196 8.67 -10.05 10.51
CA LEU A 196 9.64 -9.01 10.16
C LEU A 196 10.50 -9.33 8.94
N LEU A 197 10.52 -10.58 8.47
CA LEU A 197 11.24 -10.98 7.25
C LEU A 197 10.34 -10.98 6.01
N LEU A 198 9.02 -10.87 6.17
CA LEU A 198 8.09 -10.86 5.05
C LEU A 198 8.28 -9.60 4.20
N LEU A 199 8.39 -9.78 2.88
CA LEU A 199 8.59 -8.69 1.92
C LEU A 199 7.49 -7.63 2.01
N GLU A 200 6.24 -8.07 2.23
CA GLU A 200 5.07 -7.20 2.31
C GLU A 200 4.93 -6.50 3.67
N ASN A 201 5.85 -6.75 4.62
CA ASN A 201 5.75 -6.31 6.01
C ASN A 201 6.97 -5.46 6.42
N GLN A 202 7.38 -4.55 5.54
CA GLN A 202 8.63 -3.79 5.67
C GLN A 202 8.43 -2.29 5.83
N LEU A 203 9.39 -1.66 6.51
CA LEU A 203 9.66 -0.22 6.45
C LEU A 203 10.96 0.04 5.68
N PRO A 204 11.09 1.18 4.99
CA PRO A 204 12.36 1.58 4.42
C PRO A 204 13.42 1.73 5.52
N PHE A 205 14.59 1.11 5.35
CA PHE A 205 15.61 1.05 6.41
C PHE A 205 16.09 2.43 6.87
N PHE A 206 16.17 3.42 5.96
CA PHE A 206 16.59 4.78 6.31
C PHE A 206 15.68 5.44 7.36
N VAL A 207 14.43 5.01 7.49
CA VAL A 207 13.52 5.48 8.55
C VAL A 207 14.01 5.03 9.91
N ILE A 208 14.36 3.74 10.03
CA ILE A 208 14.88 3.13 11.25
C ILE A 208 16.19 3.82 11.64
N GLU A 209 17.07 4.01 10.66
CA GLU A 209 18.36 4.68 10.82
C GLU A 209 18.18 6.13 11.30
N LYS A 210 17.30 6.91 10.67
CA LYS A 210 17.05 8.31 11.05
C LYS A 210 16.53 8.42 12.48
N ILE A 211 15.55 7.61 12.86
CA ILE A 211 15.01 7.60 14.23
C ILE A 211 16.09 7.18 15.23
N TYR A 212 16.91 6.18 14.89
CA TYR A 212 18.01 5.75 15.75
C TYR A 212 19.03 6.85 15.97
N HIS A 213 19.43 7.58 14.92
CA HIS A 213 20.39 8.67 15.02
C HIS A 213 19.88 9.86 15.83
N LEU A 214 18.59 10.19 15.71
CA LEU A 214 17.95 11.20 16.56
C LEU A 214 17.92 10.76 18.03
N ALA A 215 17.63 9.49 18.28
CA ALA A 215 17.55 8.95 19.64
C ALA A 215 18.92 8.79 20.31
N PHE A 216 19.99 8.52 19.54
CA PHE A 216 21.33 8.27 20.07
C PHE A 216 22.44 9.01 19.30
N PRO A 217 22.48 10.36 19.33
CA PRO A 217 23.42 11.16 18.54
C PRO A 217 24.90 10.80 18.76
N PHE A 218 25.26 10.41 19.99
CA PHE A 218 26.64 10.06 20.37
C PHE A 218 27.13 8.73 19.79
N LEU A 219 26.21 7.81 19.42
CA LEU A 219 26.55 6.53 18.79
C LEU A 219 26.66 6.67 17.26
N SER A 220 25.99 7.67 16.69
CA SER A 220 26.01 7.98 15.26
C SER A 220 27.40 8.37 14.75
N ASN A 221 28.18 9.08 15.58
CA ASN A 221 29.54 9.51 15.24
C ASN A 221 30.58 8.38 15.22
N ALA A 222 30.21 7.17 15.67
CA ALA A 222 31.10 6.01 15.68
C ALA A 222 30.94 5.10 14.44
N ILE A 223 29.95 5.36 13.58
CA ILE A 223 29.74 4.61 12.33
C ILE A 223 30.33 5.45 11.19
N PRO A 224 31.43 5.03 10.54
CA PRO A 224 31.97 5.74 9.39
C PRO A 224 30.91 5.77 8.29
N SER A 225 30.63 6.96 7.76
CA SER A 225 29.70 7.17 6.64
C SER A 225 30.22 6.49 5.37
N SER A 226 29.98 5.20 5.19
CA SER A 226 30.41 4.45 4.01
C SER A 226 29.45 4.54 2.82
N HIS A 227 28.47 5.44 2.87
CA HIS A 227 27.59 5.74 1.73
C HIS A 227 27.77 7.18 1.26
N LYS A 228 28.94 7.46 0.68
CA LYS A 228 29.05 8.54 -0.31
C LYS A 228 28.65 7.91 -1.65
N PRO A 229 27.56 8.34 -2.32
CA PRO A 229 27.26 7.85 -3.66
C PRO A 229 28.43 8.19 -4.59
N PRO A 230 28.77 7.32 -5.55
CA PRO A 230 29.89 7.57 -6.46
C PRO A 230 29.62 8.86 -7.22
N SER A 231 30.55 9.81 -7.09
CA SER A 231 30.63 10.97 -7.96
C SER A 231 31.04 10.49 -9.35
N PHE A 232 30.10 10.50 -10.29
CA PHE A 232 30.43 10.34 -11.70
C PHE A 232 30.98 11.68 -12.19
N ASN A 233 32.29 11.69 -12.48
CA ASN A 233 32.93 12.69 -13.34
C ASN A 233 32.70 12.31 -14.80
#